data_AF-H0EH28-F1
#
_entry.id   AF-H0EH28-F1
#
_cell.length_a   1.000
_cell.length_b   1.000
_cell.length_c   1.000
_cell.angle_alpha   90.00
_cell.angle_beta   90.00
_cell.angle_gamma   90.00
#
_symmetry.space_group_name_H-M   'P 1'
#
loop_
_entity.id
_entity.type
_entity.pdbx_description
1 polymer ?
#
loop_
_entity_poly.entity_id
_entity_poly.type
_entity_poly.pdbx_seq_one_letter_code
_entity_poly.pdbx_strand_id
1 'polypeptide(L)'
;MIGAGSAFKKADWYIAVTDCGWGGPDRLSLLGEKNMEKYRLQRRNLGPAYTVDAVKDYEENLDSILEQNINTMREQSGTAYDLDNFLNFFTSGTSKSLLKSQVDDGTIGGIHHAWIVSEPVFQRYYVVLMMNRGTQILTNHPGCQQKVHAEIDQAHRDGELPAGKVLKVRDIQDHLPYLNACLKESMRLHSVVGMPLPRAVPEGGVTLEGYMIPAGTTVGINSWVLGRDKSLYSEDAEEWRPERWLEYSSEKLKQLESYNFSFGAGARSCPGKRRISLALKFLVP
;
A
#
# COMPACT_ATOMS: atom_id res chain seq x y z
N MET A 1 5.16 -16.72 13.79
CA MET A 1 3.96 -17.52 14.13
C MET A 1 2.77 -17.31 13.20
N ILE A 2 2.44 -16.07 12.82
CA ILE A 2 1.52 -15.80 11.71
C ILE A 2 2.37 -15.73 10.43
N GLY A 3 2.55 -16.86 9.76
CA GLY A 3 3.44 -16.99 8.59
C GLY A 3 2.89 -18.01 7.59
N ALA A 4 3.60 -18.23 6.48
CA ALA A 4 3.26 -19.30 5.55
C ALA A 4 3.26 -20.65 6.28
N GLY A 5 2.20 -21.45 6.11
CA GLY A 5 2.07 -22.76 6.77
C GLY A 5 1.60 -22.74 8.22
N SER A 6 1.28 -21.57 8.79
CA SER A 6 0.73 -21.46 10.14
C SER A 6 -0.63 -22.17 10.29
N ALA A 7 -0.83 -22.91 11.38
CA ALA A 7 -2.10 -23.55 11.72
C ALA A 7 -3.19 -22.57 12.18
N PHE A 8 -2.82 -21.30 12.39
CA PHE A 8 -3.73 -20.24 12.81
C PHE A 8 -4.74 -19.92 11.70
N LYS A 9 -6.03 -20.06 12.02
CA LYS A 9 -7.13 -19.72 11.11
C LYS A 9 -7.62 -18.31 11.39
N LYS A 10 -8.37 -17.69 10.47
CA LYS A 10 -9.07 -16.43 10.78
C LYS A 10 -10.01 -16.65 11.96
N ALA A 11 -10.00 -15.72 12.91
CA ALA A 11 -10.93 -15.75 14.03
C ALA A 11 -12.36 -15.46 13.58
N ASP A 12 -13.35 -15.77 14.42
CA ASP A 12 -14.74 -15.50 14.07
C ASP A 12 -15.07 -14.02 13.98
N TRP A 13 -14.37 -13.22 14.77
CA TRP A 13 -14.39 -11.76 14.77
C TRP A 13 -13.65 -11.12 13.57
N TYR A 14 -13.07 -11.92 12.67
CA TYR A 14 -12.58 -11.39 11.41
C TYR A 14 -13.77 -11.11 10.50
N ILE A 15 -14.21 -9.85 10.49
CA ILE A 15 -15.30 -9.35 9.64
C ILE A 15 -14.67 -8.45 8.57
N ALA A 16 -14.70 -8.87 7.32
CA ALA A 16 -14.36 -8.02 6.18
C ALA A 16 -15.54 -7.13 5.80
N VAL A 17 -15.28 -6.04 5.08
CA VAL A 17 -16.34 -5.14 4.56
C VAL A 17 -17.37 -5.93 3.73
N THR A 18 -16.91 -6.94 2.98
CA THR A 18 -17.78 -7.83 2.21
C THR A 18 -18.74 -8.61 3.11
N ASP A 19 -18.39 -8.86 4.38
CA ASP A 19 -19.19 -9.67 5.30
C ASP A 19 -20.42 -8.93 5.86
N CYS A 20 -20.58 -7.63 5.58
CA CYS A 20 -21.69 -6.79 6.00
C CYS A 20 -23.00 -6.99 5.20
N GLY A 21 -23.31 -8.23 4.78
CA GLY A 21 -24.59 -8.57 4.13
C GLY A 21 -24.64 -8.42 2.60
N TRP A 22 -23.53 -8.01 1.98
CA TRP A 22 -23.44 -7.88 0.52
C TRP A 22 -22.87 -9.17 -0.09
N GLY A 23 -23.75 -10.04 -0.59
CA GLY A 23 -23.41 -11.25 -1.34
C GLY A 23 -23.76 -12.58 -0.65
N GLY A 24 -24.14 -13.57 -1.47
CA GLY A 24 -24.50 -14.92 -1.03
C GLY A 24 -23.29 -15.82 -0.69
N PRO A 25 -23.53 -17.08 -0.30
CA PRO A 25 -22.49 -18.04 0.11
C PRO A 25 -21.40 -18.28 -0.95
N ASP A 26 -21.72 -18.09 -2.23
CA ASP A 26 -20.80 -18.30 -3.37
C ASP A 26 -20.01 -17.06 -3.79
N ARG A 27 -20.04 -15.98 -3.00
CA ARG A 27 -19.29 -14.77 -3.34
C ARG A 27 -17.78 -15.02 -3.40
N LEU A 28 -17.14 -14.26 -4.30
CA LEU A 28 -15.69 -14.11 -4.35
C LEU A 28 -15.25 -13.09 -3.27
N SER A 29 -14.36 -13.51 -2.37
CA SER A 29 -13.81 -12.68 -1.30
C SER A 29 -12.43 -13.21 -0.91
N LEU A 30 -11.36 -12.47 -1.21
CA LEU A 30 -10.03 -12.84 -0.73
C LEU A 30 -9.80 -12.33 0.71
N LEU A 31 -10.49 -11.25 1.08
CA LEU A 31 -10.36 -10.61 2.39
C LEU A 31 -11.15 -11.29 3.49
N GLY A 32 -12.38 -11.75 3.25
CA GLY A 32 -13.29 -12.33 4.26
C GLY A 32 -13.25 -13.86 4.34
N GLU A 33 -13.00 -14.56 3.23
CA GLU A 33 -13.15 -16.03 3.13
C GLU A 33 -12.40 -16.81 4.23
N LYS A 34 -13.12 -17.65 4.97
CA LYS A 34 -12.57 -18.48 6.06
C LYS A 34 -12.27 -19.90 5.59
N ASN A 35 -13.02 -20.43 4.61
CA ASN A 35 -12.79 -21.74 4.03
C ASN A 35 -11.49 -21.73 3.18
N MET A 36 -10.49 -22.51 3.60
CA MET A 36 -9.18 -22.52 2.94
C MET A 36 -9.19 -23.17 1.56
N GLU A 37 -10.07 -24.11 1.29
CA GLU A 37 -10.21 -24.73 -0.03
C GLU A 37 -10.79 -23.71 -1.02
N LYS A 38 -11.91 -23.08 -0.64
CA LYS A 38 -12.54 -22.01 -1.43
C LYS A 38 -11.59 -20.82 -1.61
N TYR A 39 -10.86 -20.42 -0.56
CA TYR A 39 -9.84 -19.37 -0.64
C TYR A 39 -8.73 -19.71 -1.64
N ARG A 40 -8.17 -20.94 -1.58
CA ARG A 40 -7.10 -21.37 -2.50
C ARG A 40 -7.58 -21.38 -3.95
N LEU A 41 -8.81 -21.84 -4.20
CA LEU A 41 -9.42 -21.81 -5.52
C LEU A 41 -9.55 -20.37 -6.04
N GLN A 42 -10.14 -19.47 -5.25
CA GLN A 42 -10.26 -18.04 -5.61
C GLN A 42 -8.89 -17.40 -5.84
N ARG A 43 -7.91 -17.70 -4.98
CA ARG A 43 -6.54 -17.17 -5.11
C ARG A 43 -5.84 -17.69 -6.35
N ARG A 44 -6.06 -18.94 -6.75
CA ARG A 44 -5.55 -19.51 -8.00
C ARG A 44 -6.16 -18.83 -9.22
N ASN A 45 -7.47 -18.58 -9.19
CA ASN A 45 -8.18 -17.96 -10.31
C ASN A 45 -7.83 -16.47 -10.48
N LEU A 46 -7.61 -15.74 -9.38
CA LEU A 46 -7.25 -14.32 -9.41
C LEU A 46 -5.75 -14.05 -9.47
N GLY A 47 -4.92 -15.03 -9.12
CA GLY A 47 -3.46 -14.90 -9.07
C GLY A 47 -2.85 -14.30 -10.34
N PRO A 48 -3.25 -14.72 -11.56
CA PRO A 48 -2.75 -14.17 -12.81
C PRO A 48 -2.88 -12.65 -12.95
N ALA A 49 -3.96 -12.04 -12.45
CA ALA A 49 -4.17 -10.58 -12.50
C ALA A 49 -3.22 -9.78 -11.60
N TYR A 50 -2.44 -10.47 -10.76
CA TYR A 50 -1.54 -9.90 -9.76
C TYR A 50 -0.07 -10.32 -9.95
N THR A 51 0.25 -10.92 -11.10
CA THR A 51 1.62 -11.26 -11.49
C THR A 51 2.41 -9.99 -11.86
N VAL A 52 3.73 -10.12 -11.95
CA VAL A 52 4.60 -9.02 -12.39
C VAL A 52 4.23 -8.58 -13.80
N ASP A 53 3.90 -9.50 -14.69
CA ASP A 53 3.57 -9.15 -16.08
C ASP A 53 2.22 -8.43 -16.16
N ALA A 54 1.20 -8.88 -15.42
CA ALA A 54 -0.05 -8.12 -15.33
C ALA A 54 0.15 -6.71 -14.76
N VAL A 55 1.07 -6.53 -13.78
CA VAL A 55 1.40 -5.19 -13.25
C VAL A 55 2.01 -4.30 -14.33
N LYS A 56 2.86 -4.83 -15.21
CA LYS A 56 3.44 -4.09 -16.35
C LYS A 56 2.36 -3.67 -17.34
N ASP A 57 1.41 -4.54 -17.65
CA ASP A 57 0.29 -4.20 -18.54
C ASP A 57 -0.56 -3.05 -17.96
N TYR A 58 -0.78 -3.04 -16.64
CA TYR A 58 -1.42 -1.90 -15.97
C TYR A 58 -0.58 -0.63 -16.01
N GLU A 59 0.74 -0.76 -15.87
CA GLU A 59 1.67 0.36 -15.90
C GLU A 59 1.59 1.15 -17.22
N GLU A 60 1.55 0.46 -18.36
CA GLU A 60 1.44 1.12 -19.67
C GLU A 60 0.15 1.94 -19.81
N ASN A 61 -0.96 1.43 -19.27
CA ASN A 61 -2.23 2.17 -19.25
C ASN A 61 -2.15 3.41 -18.34
N LEU A 62 -1.45 3.31 -17.21
CA LEU A 62 -1.27 4.41 -16.26
C LEU A 62 -0.40 5.53 -16.81
N ASP A 63 0.58 5.23 -17.66
CA ASP A 63 1.49 6.24 -18.24
C ASP A 63 0.71 7.32 -19.00
N SER A 64 -0.30 6.92 -19.79
CA SER A 64 -1.14 7.87 -20.53
C SER A 64 -1.95 8.81 -19.61
N ILE A 65 -2.41 8.29 -18.46
CA ILE A 65 -3.18 9.05 -17.47
C ILE A 65 -2.23 10.01 -16.71
N LEU A 66 -1.04 9.54 -16.35
CA LEU A 66 0.01 10.33 -15.70
C LEU A 66 0.38 11.54 -16.55
N GLU A 67 0.67 11.35 -17.84
CA GLU A 67 1.03 12.44 -18.76
C GLU A 67 -0.08 13.49 -18.86
N GLN A 68 -1.35 13.06 -18.98
CA GLN A 68 -2.49 13.98 -19.04
C GLN A 68 -2.64 14.78 -17.74
N ASN A 69 -2.46 14.13 -16.59
CA ASN A 69 -2.58 14.77 -15.29
C ASN A 69 -1.41 15.75 -15.06
N ILE A 70 -0.17 15.37 -15.36
CA ILE A 70 1.01 16.25 -15.25
C ILE A 70 0.84 17.50 -16.13
N ASN A 71 0.38 17.34 -17.37
CA ASN A 71 0.11 18.48 -18.25
C ASN A 71 -0.97 19.40 -17.68
N THR A 72 -2.03 18.83 -17.09
CA THR A 72 -3.09 19.61 -16.44
C THR A 72 -2.57 20.36 -15.20
N MET A 73 -1.70 19.74 -14.40
CA MET A 73 -1.05 20.40 -13.26
C MET A 73 -0.14 21.56 -13.71
N ARG A 74 0.60 21.38 -14.80
CA ARG A 74 1.44 22.45 -15.38
C ARG A 74 0.59 23.62 -15.87
N GLU A 75 -0.53 23.35 -16.54
CA GLU A 75 -1.51 24.37 -16.97
C GLU A 75 -2.07 25.17 -15.79
N GLN A 76 -2.20 24.56 -14.62
CA GLN A 76 -2.82 25.15 -13.42
C GLN A 76 -1.81 25.50 -12.32
N SER A 77 -0.53 25.63 -12.67
CA SER A 77 0.53 25.96 -11.71
C SER A 77 0.19 27.23 -10.90
N GLY A 78 0.40 27.16 -9.58
CA GLY A 78 0.04 28.24 -8.64
C GLY A 78 -1.40 28.15 -8.08
N THR A 79 -2.21 27.20 -8.55
CA THR A 79 -3.54 26.94 -7.98
C THR A 79 -3.43 26.02 -6.76
N ALA A 80 -4.14 26.35 -5.68
CA ALA A 80 -4.25 25.45 -4.52
C ALA A 80 -5.22 24.31 -4.82
N TYR A 81 -4.93 23.10 -4.33
CA TYR A 81 -5.79 21.93 -4.45
C TYR A 81 -6.03 21.31 -3.08
N ASP A 82 -7.25 20.82 -2.87
CA ASP A 82 -7.48 19.82 -1.83
C ASP A 82 -6.77 18.52 -2.25
N LEU A 83 -5.78 18.10 -1.46
CA LEU A 83 -4.92 16.97 -1.80
C LEU A 83 -5.69 15.66 -1.86
N ASP A 84 -6.71 15.48 -1.02
CA ASP A 84 -7.55 14.28 -1.02
C ASP A 84 -8.36 14.18 -2.31
N ASN A 85 -9.08 15.23 -2.68
CA ASN A 85 -9.84 15.28 -3.93
C ASN A 85 -8.92 15.14 -5.14
N PHE A 86 -7.79 15.85 -5.13
CA PHE A 86 -6.80 15.78 -6.19
C PHE A 86 -6.31 14.35 -6.42
N LEU A 87 -5.85 13.65 -5.37
CA LEU A 87 -5.36 12.28 -5.50
C LEU A 87 -6.48 11.29 -5.84
N ASN A 88 -7.70 11.54 -5.37
CA ASN A 88 -8.85 10.73 -5.79
C ASN A 88 -9.12 10.91 -7.29
N PHE A 89 -9.20 12.13 -7.83
CA PHE A 89 -9.35 12.38 -9.27
C PHE A 89 -8.20 11.80 -10.07
N PHE A 90 -6.98 11.98 -9.59
CA PHE A 90 -5.76 11.49 -10.22
C PHE A 90 -5.79 9.97 -10.41
N THR A 91 -6.23 9.25 -9.39
CA THR A 91 -6.22 7.77 -9.36
C THR A 91 -7.46 7.12 -9.98
N SER A 92 -8.56 7.86 -10.23
CA SER A 92 -9.72 7.30 -10.94
C SER A 92 -9.52 7.22 -12.45
N GLY A 93 -8.56 7.96 -13.03
CA GLY A 93 -8.47 8.13 -14.48
C GLY A 93 -9.66 8.88 -15.08
N THR A 94 -10.52 9.50 -14.25
CA THR A 94 -11.70 10.23 -14.68
C THR A 94 -11.37 11.69 -14.94
N SER A 95 -11.31 11.98 -16.24
CA SER A 95 -11.35 13.27 -16.95
C SER A 95 -10.55 14.47 -16.41
N LYS A 96 -9.79 15.08 -17.33
CA LYS A 96 -9.23 16.44 -17.26
C LYS A 96 -10.23 17.48 -16.73
N SER A 97 -11.54 17.27 -16.93
CA SER A 97 -12.59 18.18 -16.43
C SER A 97 -12.70 18.18 -14.90
N LEU A 98 -12.57 17.03 -14.23
CA LEU A 98 -12.68 16.94 -12.77
C LEU A 98 -11.44 17.53 -12.07
N LEU A 99 -10.26 17.28 -12.62
CA LEU A 99 -9.03 17.92 -12.15
C LEU A 99 -9.10 19.45 -12.30
N LYS A 100 -9.70 19.94 -13.39
CA LYS A 100 -9.87 21.37 -13.62
C LYS A 100 -10.94 22.01 -12.73
N SER A 101 -12.08 21.33 -12.54
CA SER A 101 -13.19 21.85 -11.74
C SER A 101 -12.89 21.82 -10.24
N GLN A 102 -12.04 20.89 -9.79
CA GLN A 102 -11.80 20.57 -8.38
C GLN A 102 -13.07 20.18 -7.60
N VAL A 103 -14.17 19.92 -8.29
CA VAL A 103 -15.48 19.60 -7.71
C VAL A 103 -15.88 18.22 -8.22
N ASP A 104 -16.15 17.31 -7.29
CA ASP A 104 -16.75 16.02 -7.62
C ASP A 104 -18.20 16.23 -8.07
N ASP A 105 -18.49 15.89 -9.32
CA ASP A 105 -19.83 15.95 -9.91
C ASP A 105 -20.72 14.76 -9.53
N GLY A 106 -20.29 13.99 -8.53
CA GLY A 106 -20.90 12.72 -8.14
C GLY A 106 -20.25 11.52 -8.82
N THR A 107 -19.24 11.72 -9.68
CA THR A 107 -18.45 10.62 -10.25
C THR A 107 -17.67 9.88 -9.17
N ILE A 108 -16.89 10.56 -8.32
CA ILE A 108 -16.18 9.92 -7.20
C ILE A 108 -17.21 9.34 -6.24
N GLY A 109 -18.24 10.08 -5.84
CA GLY A 109 -19.29 9.59 -4.95
C GLY A 109 -20.12 8.41 -5.52
N GLY A 110 -20.23 8.29 -6.83
CA GLY A 110 -20.91 7.18 -7.52
C GLY A 110 -20.04 5.94 -7.60
N ILE A 111 -18.76 6.12 -7.94
CA ILE A 111 -17.76 5.04 -7.81
C ILE A 111 -17.80 4.62 -6.32
N HIS A 112 -17.71 5.58 -5.36
CA HIS A 112 -18.21 5.54 -3.96
C HIS A 112 -19.04 4.36 -3.53
N HIS A 113 -20.30 4.45 -3.95
CA HIS A 113 -21.34 3.51 -3.59
C HIS A 113 -21.15 2.16 -4.28
N ALA A 114 -20.56 2.11 -5.47
CA ALA A 114 -20.07 0.85 -6.06
C ALA A 114 -18.87 0.23 -5.29
N TRP A 115 -18.22 0.98 -4.37
CA TRP A 115 -17.05 0.53 -3.58
C TRP A 115 -17.39 -0.43 -2.45
N ILE A 116 -18.56 -0.28 -1.82
CA ILE A 116 -18.98 -1.16 -0.72
C ILE A 116 -19.13 -2.62 -1.21
N VAL A 117 -19.35 -2.80 -2.52
CA VAL A 117 -19.68 -4.08 -3.13
C VAL A 117 -18.54 -4.76 -3.90
N SER A 118 -17.37 -4.13 -4.11
CA SER A 118 -16.31 -4.70 -4.98
C SER A 118 -14.87 -4.67 -4.41
N GLU A 119 -14.26 -5.86 -4.30
CA GLU A 119 -12.89 -6.11 -3.79
C GLU A 119 -11.73 -5.42 -4.58
N PRO A 120 -11.79 -5.24 -5.92
CA PRO A 120 -10.72 -4.58 -6.67
C PRO A 120 -10.52 -3.10 -6.32
N VAL A 121 -11.55 -2.42 -5.80
CA VAL A 121 -11.51 -0.97 -5.55
C VAL A 121 -10.96 -0.61 -4.15
N PHE A 122 -10.96 -1.55 -3.19
CA PHE A 122 -10.22 -1.45 -1.92
C PHE A 122 -8.75 -1.07 -2.16
N GLN A 123 -8.18 -1.57 -3.26
CA GLN A 123 -6.79 -1.32 -3.63
C GLN A 123 -6.55 0.13 -4.05
N ARG A 124 -7.54 0.81 -4.67
CA ARG A 124 -7.45 2.23 -5.03
C ARG A 124 -7.42 3.12 -3.78
N TYR A 125 -8.29 2.86 -2.80
CA TYR A 125 -8.32 3.66 -1.57
C TYR A 125 -6.96 3.66 -0.87
N TYR A 126 -6.29 2.51 -0.81
CA TYR A 126 -4.97 2.44 -0.21
C TYR A 126 -3.87 3.07 -1.04
N VAL A 127 -3.98 3.06 -2.36
CA VAL A 127 -3.09 3.83 -3.24
C VAL A 127 -3.24 5.31 -2.94
N VAL A 128 -4.47 5.84 -2.90
CA VAL A 128 -4.74 7.25 -2.55
C VAL A 128 -4.26 7.59 -1.16
N LEU A 129 -4.55 6.77 -0.15
CA LEU A 129 -4.09 6.98 1.21
C LEU A 129 -2.56 7.00 1.30
N MET A 130 -1.89 6.06 0.62
CA MET A 130 -0.44 6.01 0.58
C MET A 130 0.14 7.23 -0.12
N MET A 131 -0.44 7.65 -1.25
CA MET A 131 -0.02 8.86 -1.96
C MET A 131 -0.26 10.11 -1.12
N ASN A 132 -1.41 10.22 -0.46
CA ASN A 132 -1.74 11.36 0.38
C ASN A 132 -0.74 11.46 1.54
N ARG A 133 -0.52 10.35 2.25
CA ARG A 133 0.46 10.32 3.33
C ARG A 133 1.88 10.58 2.83
N GLY A 134 2.30 9.96 1.72
CA GLY A 134 3.59 10.21 1.10
C GLY A 134 3.79 11.69 0.76
N THR A 135 2.83 12.31 0.08
CA THR A 135 2.88 13.72 -0.29
C THR A 135 2.85 14.63 0.94
N GLN A 136 1.91 14.45 1.87
CA GLN A 136 1.83 15.23 3.12
C GLN A 136 3.14 15.16 3.90
N ILE A 137 3.73 13.98 3.97
CA ILE A 137 4.98 13.78 4.68
C ILE A 137 6.13 14.48 3.96
N LEU A 138 6.24 14.36 2.63
CA LEU A 138 7.27 15.07 1.87
C LEU A 138 7.14 16.60 1.98
N THR A 139 5.91 17.12 2.05
CA THR A 139 5.65 18.57 2.20
C THR A 139 5.81 19.07 3.63
N ASN A 140 5.51 18.23 4.63
CA ASN A 140 5.54 18.63 6.04
C ASN A 140 6.91 18.42 6.71
N HIS A 141 7.85 17.74 6.04
CA HIS A 141 9.22 17.55 6.54
C HIS A 141 10.21 18.41 5.76
N PRO A 142 10.74 19.49 6.37
CA PRO A 142 11.67 20.40 5.70
C PRO A 142 12.87 19.67 5.10
N GLY A 143 13.26 20.04 3.87
CA GLY A 143 14.42 19.48 3.20
C GLY A 143 14.17 18.17 2.46
N CYS A 144 13.10 17.43 2.77
CA CYS A 144 12.87 16.10 2.18
C CYS A 144 12.47 16.17 0.71
N GLN A 145 11.57 17.10 0.36
CA GLN A 145 11.23 17.35 -1.03
C GLN A 145 12.46 17.78 -1.85
N GLN A 146 13.31 18.64 -1.29
CA GLN A 146 14.54 19.08 -1.94
C GLN A 146 15.52 17.92 -2.17
N LYS A 147 15.68 17.02 -1.19
CA LYS A 147 16.49 15.80 -1.33
C LYS A 147 15.96 14.87 -2.43
N VAL A 148 14.64 14.65 -2.48
CA VAL A 148 14.02 13.83 -3.53
C VAL A 148 14.24 14.47 -4.91
N HIS A 149 14.04 15.78 -5.06
CA HIS A 149 14.31 16.47 -6.32
C HIS A 149 15.79 16.36 -6.71
N ALA A 150 16.71 16.59 -5.76
CA ALA A 150 18.14 16.48 -6.02
C ALA A 150 18.57 15.06 -6.43
N GLU A 151 17.98 14.03 -5.81
CA GLU A 151 18.18 12.62 -6.18
C GLU A 151 17.69 12.34 -7.61
N ILE A 152 16.48 12.77 -7.96
CA ILE A 152 15.91 12.62 -9.31
C ILE A 152 16.79 13.33 -10.35
N ASP A 153 17.19 14.57 -10.08
CA ASP A 153 18.03 15.36 -10.99
C ASP A 153 19.41 14.71 -11.17
N GLN A 154 19.98 14.14 -10.10
CA GLN A 154 21.25 13.45 -10.14
C GLN A 154 21.17 12.17 -10.97
N ALA A 155 20.14 11.34 -10.76
CA ALA A 155 19.94 10.13 -11.52
C ALA A 155 19.70 10.39 -13.04
N HIS A 156 19.09 11.53 -13.39
CA HIS A 156 19.04 11.98 -14.79
C HIS A 156 20.42 12.39 -15.34
N ARG A 157 21.22 13.13 -14.55
CA ARG A 157 22.59 13.53 -14.95
C ARG A 157 23.51 12.34 -15.17
N ASP A 158 23.35 11.31 -14.34
CA ASP A 158 24.16 10.09 -14.40
C ASP A 158 23.69 9.12 -15.52
N GLY A 159 22.60 9.45 -16.22
CA GLY A 159 22.04 8.65 -17.30
C GLY A 159 21.31 7.39 -16.82
N GLU A 160 21.00 7.32 -15.53
CA GLU A 160 20.28 6.21 -14.91
C GLU A 160 18.76 6.28 -15.16
N LEU A 161 18.22 7.49 -15.27
CA LEU A 161 16.81 7.73 -15.59
C LEU A 161 16.62 8.20 -17.04
N PRO A 162 15.58 7.72 -17.75
CA PRO A 162 15.28 8.15 -19.11
C PRO A 162 14.76 9.60 -19.13
N ALA A 163 15.39 10.46 -19.92
CA ALA A 163 14.94 11.83 -20.09
C ALA A 163 13.64 11.93 -20.91
N GLY A 164 12.72 12.80 -20.47
CA GLY A 164 11.53 13.21 -21.24
C GLY A 164 10.44 12.13 -21.37
N LYS A 165 10.46 11.11 -20.51
CA LYS A 165 9.46 10.03 -20.48
C LYS A 165 8.96 9.82 -19.06
N VAL A 166 7.73 9.31 -18.93
CA VAL A 166 7.24 8.80 -17.64
C VAL A 166 8.13 7.66 -17.18
N LEU A 167 8.66 7.76 -15.95
CA LEU A 167 9.54 6.74 -15.37
C LEU A 167 8.78 5.43 -15.18
N LYS A 168 9.46 4.30 -15.41
CA LYS A 168 8.93 3.01 -15.02
C LYS A 168 9.09 2.81 -13.51
N VAL A 169 8.23 2.00 -12.89
CA VAL A 169 8.33 1.61 -11.47
C VAL A 169 9.72 1.09 -11.17
N ARG A 170 10.29 0.29 -12.08
CA ARG A 170 11.63 -0.25 -11.93
C ARG A 170 12.69 0.84 -11.85
N ASP A 171 12.60 1.85 -12.70
CA ASP A 171 13.56 2.97 -12.72
C ASP A 171 13.55 3.68 -11.35
N ILE A 172 12.36 3.92 -10.79
CA ILE A 172 12.18 4.50 -9.46
C ILE A 172 12.75 3.59 -8.35
N GLN A 173 12.52 2.28 -8.44
CA GLN A 173 12.98 1.32 -7.44
C GLN A 173 14.50 1.13 -7.46
N ASP A 174 15.10 1.12 -8.65
CA ASP A 174 16.51 0.81 -8.85
C ASP A 174 17.39 2.07 -8.62
N HIS A 175 16.89 3.27 -8.93
CA HIS A 175 17.71 4.50 -8.99
C HIS A 175 17.32 5.62 -8.02
N LEU A 176 16.21 5.50 -7.28
CA LEU A 176 15.76 6.54 -6.32
C LEU A 176 15.68 6.01 -4.87
N PRO A 177 16.81 5.61 -4.26
CA PRO A 177 16.83 4.96 -2.94
C PRO A 177 16.23 5.82 -1.81
N TYR A 178 16.42 7.13 -1.81
CA TYR A 178 15.87 8.05 -0.82
C TYR A 178 14.35 8.19 -0.97
N LEU A 179 13.83 8.28 -2.19
CA LEU A 179 12.38 8.23 -2.42
C LEU A 179 11.78 6.90 -1.93
N ASN A 180 12.42 5.77 -2.23
CA ASN A 180 11.99 4.46 -1.73
C ASN A 180 11.99 4.42 -0.19
N ALA A 181 13.01 5.02 0.45
CA ALA A 181 13.11 5.14 1.89
C ALA A 181 11.97 6.00 2.48
N CYS A 182 11.65 7.14 1.86
CA CYS A 182 10.51 8.00 2.24
C CYS A 182 9.20 7.22 2.27
N LEU A 183 9.00 6.33 1.30
CA LEU A 183 7.77 5.56 1.17
C LEU A 183 7.69 4.39 2.13
N LYS A 184 8.80 3.68 2.33
CA LYS A 184 8.89 2.66 3.38
C LYS A 184 8.60 3.25 4.75
N GLU A 185 9.17 4.41 5.04
CA GLU A 185 8.96 5.10 6.31
C GLU A 185 7.52 5.59 6.47
N SER A 186 6.94 6.13 5.40
CA SER A 186 5.54 6.54 5.39
C SER A 186 4.60 5.36 5.64
N MET A 187 4.84 4.21 5.01
CA MET A 187 4.05 3.00 5.24
C MET A 187 4.27 2.37 6.64
N ARG A 188 5.44 2.57 7.24
CA ARG A 188 5.73 2.14 8.62
C ARG A 188 4.86 2.89 9.62
N LEU A 189 4.85 4.22 9.54
CA LEU A 189 4.08 5.07 10.45
C LEU A 189 2.59 5.10 10.10
N HIS A 190 2.25 4.97 8.83
CA HIS A 190 0.87 4.98 8.32
C HIS A 190 0.52 3.66 7.64
N SER A 191 0.51 2.58 8.42
CA SER A 191 0.20 1.26 7.89
C SER A 191 -1.20 1.25 7.27
N VAL A 192 -1.24 0.85 6.00
CA VAL A 192 -2.43 0.59 5.19
C VAL A 192 -3.44 -0.29 5.94
N VAL A 193 -2.94 -1.32 6.63
CA VAL A 193 -3.76 -2.24 7.41
C VAL A 193 -3.51 -1.99 8.89
N GLY A 194 -4.13 -0.97 9.48
CA GLY A 194 -3.99 -0.67 10.93
C GLY A 194 -4.75 -1.61 11.88
N MET A 195 -5.33 -2.69 11.36
CA MET A 195 -6.13 -3.64 12.14
C MET A 195 -5.30 -4.87 12.57
N PRO A 196 -5.63 -5.49 13.72
CA PRO A 196 -4.83 -6.57 14.31
C PRO A 196 -4.84 -7.90 13.53
N LEU A 197 -5.51 -7.98 12.36
CA LEU A 197 -5.61 -9.20 11.53
C LEU A 197 -5.93 -10.47 12.36
N PRO A 198 -7.09 -10.54 13.03
CA PRO A 198 -7.34 -11.52 14.09
C PRO A 198 -7.28 -12.98 13.58
N ARG A 199 -6.71 -13.84 14.41
CA ARG A 199 -6.52 -15.27 14.18
C ARG A 199 -6.94 -16.06 15.41
N ALA A 200 -7.58 -17.21 15.20
CA ALA A 200 -7.87 -18.17 16.26
C ALA A 200 -6.63 -19.04 16.51
N VAL A 201 -6.26 -19.19 17.78
CA VAL A 201 -5.24 -20.15 18.22
C VAL A 201 -5.71 -21.57 17.89
N PRO A 202 -4.86 -22.42 17.28
CA PRO A 202 -5.21 -23.78 16.89
C PRO A 202 -5.51 -24.68 18.10
N GLU A 203 -6.09 -25.85 17.84
CA GLU A 203 -6.23 -26.93 18.83
C GLU A 203 -4.87 -27.28 19.46
N GLY A 204 -4.88 -27.64 20.74
CA GLY A 204 -3.67 -27.84 21.54
C GLY A 204 -3.06 -26.54 22.10
N GLY A 205 -3.54 -25.37 21.66
CA GLY A 205 -3.06 -24.07 22.10
C GLY A 205 -1.66 -23.74 21.55
N VAL A 206 -1.03 -22.69 22.08
CA VAL A 206 0.31 -22.28 21.67
C VAL A 206 1.07 -21.65 22.84
N THR A 207 2.37 -21.91 22.98
CA THR A 207 3.23 -21.22 23.96
C THR A 207 3.95 -20.05 23.29
N LEU A 208 3.74 -18.82 23.75
CA LEU A 208 4.39 -17.60 23.23
C LEU A 208 5.16 -16.93 24.36
N GLU A 209 6.45 -16.68 24.19
CA GLU A 209 7.28 -16.01 25.22
C GLU A 209 7.12 -16.64 26.62
N GLY A 210 6.96 -17.97 26.68
CA GLY A 210 6.73 -18.71 27.93
C GLY A 210 5.28 -18.76 28.42
N TYR A 211 4.35 -18.05 27.78
CA TYR A 211 2.93 -18.04 28.15
C TYR A 211 2.12 -19.04 27.31
N MET A 212 1.40 -19.94 27.96
CA MET A 212 0.49 -20.86 27.29
C MET A 212 -0.83 -20.16 26.94
N ILE A 213 -1.13 -20.02 25.66
CA ILE A 213 -2.37 -19.45 25.14
C ILE A 213 -3.32 -20.58 24.73
N PRO A 214 -4.53 -20.66 25.31
CA PRO A 214 -5.49 -21.71 25.02
C PRO A 214 -6.00 -21.69 23.57
N ALA A 215 -6.36 -22.88 23.05
CA ALA A 215 -7.05 -23.04 21.78
C ALA A 215 -8.33 -22.18 21.71
N GLY A 216 -8.64 -21.65 20.52
CA GLY A 216 -9.82 -20.79 20.31
C GLY A 216 -9.63 -19.33 20.73
N THR A 217 -8.56 -19.00 21.48
CA THR A 217 -8.22 -17.61 21.80
C THR A 217 -8.00 -16.81 20.52
N THR A 218 -8.56 -15.59 20.44
CA THR A 218 -8.30 -14.69 19.32
C THR A 218 -7.03 -13.88 19.60
N VAL A 219 -6.03 -14.02 18.74
CA VAL A 219 -4.79 -13.26 18.77
C VAL A 219 -4.65 -12.44 17.49
N GLY A 220 -3.89 -11.35 17.56
CA GLY A 220 -3.68 -10.48 16.42
C GLY A 220 -2.38 -9.70 16.52
N ILE A 221 -1.91 -9.20 15.38
CA ILE A 221 -0.73 -8.35 15.27
C ILE A 221 -1.18 -7.06 14.62
N ASN A 222 -0.93 -5.94 15.31
CA ASN A 222 -1.19 -4.62 14.76
C ASN A 222 0.09 -4.06 14.15
N SER A 223 0.14 -3.94 12.82
CA SER A 223 1.30 -3.38 12.11
C SER A 223 1.56 -1.92 12.44
N TRP A 224 0.54 -1.14 12.82
CA TRP A 224 0.70 0.24 13.27
C TRP A 224 1.51 0.32 14.56
N VAL A 225 1.25 -0.60 15.49
CA VAL A 225 1.97 -0.71 16.77
C VAL A 225 3.39 -1.25 16.54
N LEU A 226 3.53 -2.32 15.76
CA LEU A 226 4.85 -2.87 15.41
C LEU A 226 5.74 -1.85 14.71
N GLY A 227 5.16 -1.04 13.83
CA GLY A 227 5.86 0.04 13.14
C GLY A 227 6.52 1.01 14.11
N ARG A 228 6.02 1.17 15.34
CA ARG A 228 6.50 2.11 16.38
C ARG A 228 7.26 1.43 17.52
N ASP A 229 7.53 0.14 17.40
CA ASP A 229 8.27 -0.60 18.42
C ASP A 229 9.72 -0.11 18.47
N LYS A 230 10.10 0.51 19.59
CA LYS A 230 11.45 1.03 19.83
C LYS A 230 12.53 -0.06 19.81
N SER A 231 12.20 -1.30 20.17
CA SER A 231 13.14 -2.42 20.07
C SER A 231 13.49 -2.77 18.61
N LEU A 232 12.59 -2.44 17.68
CA LEU A 232 12.79 -2.64 16.24
C LEU A 232 13.40 -1.41 15.58
N TYR A 233 12.92 -0.20 15.92
CA TYR A 233 13.22 1.04 15.20
C TYR A 233 14.08 2.06 15.95
N SER A 234 14.57 1.76 17.16
CA SER A 234 15.29 2.67 18.06
C SER A 234 14.38 3.68 18.78
N GLU A 235 14.95 4.55 19.63
CA GLU A 235 14.18 5.51 20.44
C GLU A 235 13.36 6.50 19.60
N ASP A 236 13.82 6.80 18.38
CA ASP A 236 13.16 7.66 17.40
C ASP A 236 12.05 6.94 16.60
N ALA A 237 11.48 5.83 17.11
CA ALA A 237 10.48 5.03 16.40
C ALA A 237 9.18 5.79 16.07
N GLU A 238 8.84 6.84 16.80
CA GLU A 238 7.68 7.69 16.46
C GLU A 238 8.00 8.74 15.40
N GLU A 239 9.29 9.01 15.16
CA GLU A 239 9.73 10.02 14.20
C GLU A 239 9.71 9.47 12.78
N TRP A 240 9.23 10.29 11.86
CA TRP A 240 9.36 9.99 10.44
C TRP A 240 10.79 10.35 10.00
N ARG A 241 11.62 9.32 9.80
CA ARG A 241 13.03 9.47 9.44
C ARG A 241 13.40 8.47 8.34
N PRO A 242 13.28 8.84 7.06
CA PRO A 242 13.57 7.93 5.95
C PRO A 242 15.01 7.43 5.93
N GLU A 243 15.96 8.22 6.43
CA GLU A 243 17.39 7.90 6.44
C GLU A 243 17.69 6.55 7.11
N ARG A 244 16.86 6.09 8.07
CA ARG A 244 17.03 4.79 8.71
C ARG A 244 17.06 3.62 7.71
N TRP A 245 16.33 3.73 6.60
CA TRP A 245 16.28 2.69 5.57
C TRP A 245 17.53 2.64 4.69
N LEU A 246 18.34 3.70 4.73
CA LEU A 246 19.62 3.81 4.02
C LEU A 246 20.80 3.49 4.94
N GLU A 247 20.68 3.79 6.23
CA GLU A 247 21.74 3.58 7.22
C GLU A 247 21.76 2.18 7.83
N TYR A 248 20.61 1.52 7.93
CA TYR A 248 20.54 0.18 8.51
C TYR A 248 21.27 -0.86 7.66
N SER A 249 21.93 -1.81 8.35
CA SER A 249 22.57 -2.93 7.68
C SER A 249 21.55 -3.79 6.92
N SER A 250 22.01 -4.52 5.91
CA SER A 250 21.15 -5.41 5.13
C SER A 250 20.47 -6.48 6.01
N GLU A 251 21.14 -6.95 7.06
CA GLU A 251 20.59 -7.89 8.04
C GLU A 251 19.44 -7.25 8.83
N LYS A 252 19.62 -6.01 9.29
CA LYS A 252 18.58 -5.27 10.01
C LYS A 252 17.38 -4.99 9.11
N LEU A 253 17.60 -4.58 7.86
CA LEU A 253 16.53 -4.39 6.88
C LEU A 253 15.75 -5.68 6.63
N LYS A 254 16.44 -6.81 6.46
CA LYS A 254 15.81 -8.12 6.30
C LYS A 254 14.99 -8.52 7.53
N GLN A 255 15.49 -8.21 8.73
CA GLN A 255 14.74 -8.40 9.98
C GLN A 255 13.45 -7.57 9.97
N LEU A 256 13.54 -6.27 9.68
CA LEU A 256 12.36 -5.37 9.67
C LEU A 256 11.31 -5.80 8.64
N GLU A 257 11.73 -6.23 7.44
CA GLU A 257 10.80 -6.75 6.43
C GLU A 257 10.08 -8.02 6.89
N SER A 258 10.69 -8.83 7.78
CA SER A 258 10.03 -10.00 8.38
C SER A 258 8.94 -9.62 9.39
N TYR A 259 9.03 -8.42 9.99
CA TYR A 259 8.03 -7.84 10.89
C TYR A 259 7.05 -6.89 10.17
N ASN A 260 7.18 -6.73 8.85
CA ASN A 260 6.30 -5.86 8.08
C ASN A 260 4.98 -6.56 7.74
N PHE A 261 3.98 -6.38 8.61
CA PHE A 261 2.63 -6.92 8.42
C PHE A 261 1.68 -5.97 7.67
N SER A 262 2.16 -4.86 7.09
CA SER A 262 1.32 -3.88 6.36
C SER A 262 0.56 -4.48 5.17
N PHE A 263 1.00 -5.62 4.66
CA PHE A 263 0.33 -6.38 3.60
C PHE A 263 -0.12 -7.78 4.07
N GLY A 264 -0.20 -7.99 5.39
CA GLY A 264 -0.36 -9.32 5.97
C GLY A 264 0.84 -10.24 5.68
N ALA A 265 0.70 -11.52 6.01
CA ALA A 265 1.78 -12.50 5.87
C ALA A 265 1.27 -13.87 5.40
N GLY A 266 2.21 -14.69 4.91
CA GLY A 266 1.97 -16.08 4.54
C GLY A 266 0.98 -16.28 3.40
N ALA A 267 0.22 -17.37 3.46
CA ALA A 267 -0.74 -17.76 2.42
C ALA A 267 -1.88 -16.75 2.23
N ARG A 268 -2.09 -15.85 3.21
CA ARG A 268 -3.12 -14.79 3.18
C ARG A 268 -2.53 -13.40 2.91
N SER A 269 -1.28 -13.32 2.47
CA SER A 269 -0.65 -12.04 2.12
C SER A 269 -1.40 -11.34 0.97
N CYS A 270 -1.44 -10.02 1.04
CA CYS A 270 -2.14 -9.17 0.09
C CYS A 270 -1.64 -9.44 -1.34
N PRO A 271 -2.52 -9.83 -2.28
CA PRO A 271 -2.13 -9.98 -3.68
C PRO A 271 -1.69 -8.65 -4.30
N GLY A 272 -2.24 -7.53 -3.82
CA GLY A 272 -1.94 -6.19 -4.29
C GLY A 272 -0.59 -5.64 -3.85
N LYS A 273 0.21 -6.36 -3.04
CA LYS A 273 1.53 -5.88 -2.56
C LYS A 273 2.46 -5.47 -3.71
N ARG A 274 2.34 -6.10 -4.89
CA ARG A 274 3.14 -5.70 -6.06
C ARG A 274 2.53 -4.49 -6.76
N ARG A 275 1.22 -4.46 -6.98
CA ARG A 275 0.56 -3.34 -7.68
C ARG A 275 0.62 -2.02 -6.94
N ILE A 276 0.74 -2.03 -5.61
CA ILE A 276 0.93 -0.79 -4.85
C ILE A 276 2.19 -0.03 -5.30
N SER A 277 3.20 -0.69 -5.89
CA SER A 277 4.38 0.00 -6.43
C SER A 277 4.06 0.87 -7.65
N LEU A 278 2.92 0.68 -8.32
CA LEU A 278 2.46 1.62 -9.35
C LEU A 278 2.18 2.99 -8.74
N ALA A 279 1.89 3.06 -7.43
CA ALA A 279 1.68 4.32 -6.74
C ALA A 279 2.94 5.21 -6.71
N LEU A 280 4.13 4.61 -6.85
CA LEU A 280 5.41 5.33 -6.92
C LEU A 280 5.41 6.34 -8.06
N LYS A 281 4.81 5.96 -9.19
CA LYS A 281 4.78 6.78 -10.40
C LYS A 281 4.02 8.08 -10.22
N PHE A 282 3.10 8.14 -9.24
CA PHE A 282 2.35 9.35 -8.94
C PHE A 282 3.10 10.34 -8.05
N LEU A 283 4.22 9.92 -7.45
CA LEU A 283 5.03 10.76 -6.57
C LEU A 283 6.23 11.37 -7.29
N VAL A 284 6.52 10.91 -8.51
CA VAL A 284 7.61 11.40 -9.36
C VAL A 284 6.99 11.98 -10.63
N PRO A 285 6.87 13.31 -10.73
CA PRO A 285 6.32 13.97 -11.91
C PRO A 285 7.29 14.01 -13.10
#